data_AF-A0A8S0UL65-F1
#
_entry.id   AF-A0A8S0UL65-F1
#
_cell.length_a   1.000
_cell.length_b   1.000
_cell.length_c   1.000
_cell.angle_alpha   90.00
_cell.angle_beta   90.00
_cell.angle_gamma   90.00
#
_symmetry.space_group_name_H-M   'P 1'
#
loop_
_entity.id
_entity.type
_entity.pdbx_description
1 polymer ?
#
loop_
_entity_poly.entity_id
_entity_poly.type
_entity_poly.pdbx_seq_one_letter_code
_entity_poly.pdbx_strand_id
1 'polypeptide(L)'
;MATVAESGGGSLSELYSSSKRLLLKTRESLERIERLEYTSSSSFSSSSTVVPGTSDDQAAVIRRDINQIQSLCVDMDRLWRSIADKSQRDLWK
;
A
#
# COMPACT_ATOMS: atom_id res chain seq x y z
N MET A 1 -34.13 -16.64 -4.72
CA MET A 1 -33.38 -15.52 -4.10
C MET A 1 -32.61 -16.09 -2.92
N ALA A 2 -31.30 -16.23 -3.02
CA ALA A 2 -30.45 -16.67 -1.93
C ALA A 2 -29.41 -15.56 -1.68
N THR A 3 -29.69 -14.73 -0.69
CA THR A 3 -28.73 -13.78 -0.13
C THR A 3 -27.80 -14.57 0.78
N VAL A 4 -26.66 -15.02 0.24
CA VAL A 4 -25.58 -15.53 1.09
C VAL A 4 -24.91 -14.32 1.71
N ALA A 5 -25.16 -14.15 3.01
CA ALA A 5 -24.30 -13.40 3.89
C ALA A 5 -22.94 -14.09 3.92
N GLU A 6 -21.93 -13.49 3.28
CA GLU A 6 -20.54 -13.85 3.55
C GLU A 6 -20.00 -12.90 4.62
N SER A 7 -19.73 -13.50 5.78
CA SER A 7 -19.29 -12.87 7.00
C SER A 7 -17.79 -12.56 6.92
N GLY A 8 -17.42 -11.30 7.17
CA GLY A 8 -16.12 -10.99 7.79
C GLY A 8 -14.91 -10.86 6.86
N GLY A 9 -14.97 -9.92 5.91
CA GLY A 9 -13.79 -9.45 5.17
C GLY A 9 -14.26 -8.75 3.90
N GLY A 10 -14.17 -7.42 3.87
CA GLY A 10 -14.72 -6.61 2.78
C GLY A 10 -14.44 -7.19 1.40
N SER A 11 -15.44 -7.10 0.52
CA SER A 11 -15.43 -7.53 -0.88
C SER A 11 -14.08 -7.32 -1.58
N LEU A 12 -13.74 -8.12 -2.62
CA LEU A 12 -12.51 -7.91 -3.41
C LEU A 12 -12.32 -6.44 -3.84
N SER A 13 -13.42 -5.72 -4.11
CA SER A 13 -13.43 -4.28 -4.39
C SER A 13 -12.90 -3.43 -3.23
N GLU A 14 -13.25 -3.74 -1.99
CA GLU A 14 -12.75 -3.04 -0.81
C GLU A 14 -11.27 -3.35 -0.57
N LEU A 15 -10.87 -4.62 -0.69
CA LEU A 15 -9.47 -5.03 -0.60
C LEU A 15 -8.62 -4.32 -1.67
N TYR A 16 -9.09 -4.32 -2.92
CA TYR A 16 -8.44 -3.62 -4.03
C TYR A 16 -8.36 -2.11 -3.79
N SER A 17 -9.45 -1.48 -3.37
CA SER A 17 -9.49 -0.04 -3.08
C SER A 17 -8.53 0.34 -1.97
N SER A 18 -8.47 -0.46 -0.90
CA SER A 18 -7.54 -0.31 0.21
C SER A 18 -6.09 -0.47 -0.23
N SER A 19 -5.77 -1.57 -0.94
CA SER A 19 -4.44 -1.83 -1.49
C SER A 19 -3.96 -0.72 -2.42
N LYS A 20 -4.84 -0.24 -3.31
CA LYS A 20 -4.54 0.85 -4.23
C LYS A 20 -4.24 2.15 -3.50
N ARG A 21 -5.03 2.49 -2.48
CA ARG A 21 -4.78 3.67 -1.64
C ARG A 21 -3.44 3.56 -0.92
N LEU A 22 -3.15 2.40 -0.35
CA LEU A 22 -1.90 2.15 0.37
C LEU A 22 -0.70 2.26 -0.58
N LEU A 23 -0.77 1.65 -1.76
CA LEU A 23 0.27 1.71 -2.80
C LEU A 23 0.58 3.15 -3.22
N LEU A 24 -0.45 3.96 -3.49
CA LEU A 24 -0.27 5.37 -3.85
C LEU A 24 0.40 6.15 -2.71
N LYS A 25 -0.07 5.97 -1.47
CA LYS A 25 0.52 6.61 -0.28
C LYS A 25 1.99 6.24 -0.11
N THR A 26 2.34 4.96 -0.27
CA THR A 26 3.72 4.47 -0.16
C THR A 26 4.60 5.07 -1.24
N ARG A 27 4.11 5.14 -2.49
CA ARG A 27 4.83 5.78 -3.60
C ARG A 27 5.10 7.26 -3.34
N GLU A 28 4.08 8.03 -2.94
CA GLU A 28 4.26 9.44 -2.59
C GLU A 28 5.27 9.65 -1.45
N SER A 29 5.28 8.74 -0.47
CA SER A 29 6.22 8.78 0.64
C SER A 29 7.65 8.49 0.20
N LEU A 30 7.84 7.55 -0.74
CA LEU A 30 9.13 7.22 -1.35
C LEU A 30 9.66 8.40 -2.17
N GLU A 31 8.83 9.02 -3.01
CA GLU A 31 9.20 10.21 -3.77
C GLU A 31 9.57 11.41 -2.87
N ARG A 32 9.07 11.49 -1.63
CA ARG A 32 9.49 12.53 -0.67
C ARG A 32 10.87 12.27 -0.10
N ILE A 33 11.21 11.01 0.20
CA ILE A 33 12.55 10.64 0.68
C ILE A 33 13.59 10.97 -0.39
N GLU A 34 13.34 10.57 -1.64
CA GLU A 34 14.26 10.87 -2.75
C GLU A 34 14.50 12.39 -2.90
N ARG A 35 13.45 13.22 -2.87
CA ARG A 35 13.59 14.69 -2.96
C ARG A 35 14.34 15.30 -1.78
N LEU A 36 14.19 14.75 -0.58
CA LEU A 36 14.95 15.20 0.61
C LEU A 36 16.44 14.86 0.46
N GLU A 37 16.79 13.72 -0.12
CA GLU A 37 18.18 13.35 -0.43
C GLU A 37 18.80 14.27 -1.50
N TYR A 38 18.05 14.63 -2.55
CA TYR A 38 18.49 15.60 -3.57
C TYR A 38 18.63 17.04 -3.02
N THR A 39 17.75 17.46 -2.12
CA THR A 39 17.82 18.78 -1.46
C THR A 39 19.00 18.84 -0.48
N SER A 40 19.24 17.75 0.27
CA SER A 40 20.36 17.67 1.21
C SER A 40 21.73 17.71 0.52
N SER A 41 21.80 17.26 -0.75
CA SER A 41 23.02 17.28 -1.55
C SER A 41 23.31 18.63 -2.22
N SER A 42 22.32 19.53 -2.32
CA SER A 42 22.44 20.84 -2.98
C SER A 42 22.50 22.03 -2.03
N SER A 43 22.19 21.85 -0.74
CA SER A 43 22.19 22.92 0.26
C SER A 43 23.33 22.81 1.27
N PHE A 44 24.52 23.32 0.89
CA PHE A 44 25.53 23.81 1.84
C PHE A 44 25.20 25.22 2.39
N SER A 45 23.95 25.68 2.25
CA SER A 45 23.47 26.93 2.85
C SER A 45 22.01 26.78 3.26
N SER A 46 21.74 27.15 4.52
CA SER A 46 20.43 27.27 5.18
C SER A 46 19.94 26.03 5.94
N SER A 47 20.44 25.91 7.18
CA SER A 47 19.75 25.37 8.37
C SER A 47 18.59 24.39 8.10
N SER A 48 18.89 23.20 7.60
CA SER A 48 17.99 22.06 7.77
C SER A 48 18.24 21.51 9.17
N THR A 49 17.31 21.71 10.09
CA THR A 49 17.21 20.89 11.30
C THR A 49 16.96 19.46 10.84
N VAL A 50 18.04 18.75 10.51
CA VAL A 50 18.03 17.29 10.40
C VAL A 50 17.71 16.79 11.80
N VAL A 51 16.42 16.57 12.08
CA VAL A 51 16.02 15.86 13.30
C VAL A 51 16.55 14.43 13.13
N PRO A 52 17.60 14.03 13.86
CA PRO A 52 18.15 12.69 13.74
C PRO A 52 17.09 11.72 14.27
N GLY A 53 16.57 10.85 13.40
CA GLY A 53 15.52 9.88 13.73
C GLY A 53 14.40 9.80 12.69
N THR A 54 13.97 10.93 12.11
CA THR A 54 12.76 10.96 11.27
C THR A 54 12.91 10.26 9.92
N SER A 55 14.11 10.25 9.34
CA SER A 55 14.36 9.57 8.06
C SER A 55 14.30 8.04 8.19
N ASP A 56 14.88 7.48 9.27
CA ASP A 56 14.84 6.04 9.53
C ASP A 56 13.43 5.58 9.91
N ASP A 57 12.71 6.40 10.70
CA ASP A 57 11.29 6.18 11.01
C ASP A 57 10.41 6.16 9.75
N GLN A 58 10.62 7.11 8.82
CA GLN A 58 9.91 7.15 7.54
C GLN A 58 10.22 5.93 6.68
N ALA A 59 11.49 5.53 6.59
CA ALA A 59 11.88 4.32 5.88
C ALA A 59 11.26 3.06 6.52
N ALA A 60 11.17 3.01 7.86
CA ALA A 60 10.52 1.92 8.58
C ALA A 60 9.00 1.85 8.30
N VAL A 61 8.31 2.99 8.22
CA VAL A 61 6.89 3.05 7.82
C VAL A 61 6.70 2.53 6.40
N ILE A 62 7.54 2.96 5.45
CA ILE A 62 7.49 2.48 4.06
C ILE A 62 7.70 0.97 3.99
N ARG A 63 8.70 0.43 4.71
CA ARG A 63 8.92 -1.02 4.79
C ARG A 63 7.69 -1.78 5.31
N ARG A 64 7.03 -1.26 6.35
CA ARG A 64 5.79 -1.86 6.87
C ARG A 64 4.65 -1.79 5.86
N ASP A 65 4.45 -0.65 5.21
CA ASP A 65 3.41 -0.47 4.20
C ASP A 65 3.63 -1.44 3.02
N ILE A 66 4.87 -1.65 2.56
CA ILE A 66 5.22 -2.61 1.51
C ILE A 66 4.83 -4.04 1.92
N ASN A 67 5.17 -4.45 3.15
CA ASN A 67 4.79 -5.77 3.66
C ASN A 67 3.27 -5.93 3.72
N GLN A 68 2.54 -4.87 4.09
CA GLN A 68 1.08 -4.89 4.11
C GLN A 68 0.49 -4.98 2.70
N ILE A 69 1.06 -4.27 1.71
CA ILE A 69 0.66 -4.40 0.30
C ILE A 69 0.85 -5.85 -0.18
N GLN A 70 1.98 -6.47 0.16
CA GLN A 70 2.24 -7.87 -0.19
C GLN A 70 1.21 -8.83 0.43
N SER A 71 0.90 -8.65 1.72
CA SER A 71 -0.16 -9.43 2.38
C SER A 71 -1.50 -9.27 1.67
N LEU A 72 -1.88 -8.04 1.34
CA LEU A 72 -3.15 -7.76 0.65
C LEU A 72 -3.19 -8.36 -0.76
N CYS A 73 -2.06 -8.44 -1.47
CA CYS A 73 -1.98 -9.14 -2.75
C CYS A 73 -2.24 -10.64 -2.60
N VAL A 74 -1.68 -11.27 -1.56
CA VAL A 74 -1.92 -12.69 -1.25
C VAL A 74 -3.38 -12.92 -0.87
N ASP A 75 -3.95 -12.04 -0.03
CA ASP A 75 -5.35 -12.12 0.36
C ASP A 75 -6.29 -11.92 -0.84
N MET A 76 -5.98 -11.00 -1.74
CA MET A 76 -6.72 -10.80 -3.00
C MET A 76 -6.66 -12.04 -3.89
N ASP A 77 -5.49 -12.65 -4.09
CA ASP A 77 -5.37 -13.87 -4.91
C ASP A 77 -6.16 -15.03 -4.28
N ARG A 78 -6.08 -15.18 -2.96
CA ARG A 78 -6.83 -16.21 -2.22
C ARG A 78 -8.34 -16.02 -2.35
N LEU A 79 -8.85 -14.80 -2.16
CA LEU A 79 -10.26 -14.46 -2.33
C LEU A 79 -10.72 -14.64 -3.78
N TRP A 80 -9.91 -14.21 -4.75
CA TRP A 80 -10.21 -14.40 -6.16
C TRP A 80 -10.34 -15.88 -6.54
N ARG A 81 -9.47 -16.74 -6.00
CA ARG A 81 -9.51 -18.18 -6.22
C ARG A 81 -10.66 -18.89 -5.47
N SER A 82 -11.16 -18.32 -4.37
CA SER A 82 -12.29 -18.89 -3.63
C SER A 82 -13.65 -18.59 -4.25
N ILE A 83 -13.76 -17.62 -5.17
CA ILE A 83 -15.01 -17.32 -5.87
C ILE A 83 -15.41 -18.49 -6.77
N ALA A 84 -16.47 -19.22 -6.41
CA ALA A 84 -16.97 -20.36 -7.15
C ALA A 84 -17.55 -19.98 -8.53
N ASP A 85 -18.14 -18.79 -8.65
CA ASP A 85 -18.74 -18.30 -9.89
C ASP A 85 -17.67 -17.84 -10.90
N LYS A 86 -17.60 -18.52 -12.04
CA LYS A 86 -16.66 -18.19 -13.12
C LYS A 86 -16.88 -16.79 -13.68
N SER A 87 -18.13 -16.32 -13.77
CA SER A 87 -18.44 -15.00 -14.32
C SER A 87 -17.92 -13.87 -13.41
N GLN A 88 -18.08 -14.03 -12.09
CA GLN A 88 -17.53 -13.09 -11.10
C GLN A 88 -16.01 -13.14 -11.03
N ARG A 89 -15.42 -14.34 -11.20
CA ARG A 89 -13.96 -14.52 -11.22
C ARG A 89 -13.32 -13.88 -12.46
N ASP A 90 -13.96 -13.98 -13.62
CA ASP A 90 -13.43 -13.44 -14.88
C ASP A 90 -13.37 -11.90 -14.90
N LEU A 91 -14.12 -11.20 -14.04
CA LEU A 91 -14.04 -9.74 -13.89
C LEU A 91 -12.70 -9.24 -13.32
N TRP A 92 -11.94 -10.14 -12.68
CA TRP A 92 -10.69 -9.83 -11.98
C TRP A 92 -9.44 -10.40 -12.67
N LYS A 93 -9.60 -10.91 -13.89
CA LYS A 93 -8.51 -11.45 -14.73
C LYS A 93 -7.89 -10.34 -15.57
#